data_AF-A0A930Y1C0-F1
#
_entry.id   AF-A0A930Y1C0-F1
#
_cell.length_a   1.000
_cell.length_b   1.000
_cell.length_c   1.000
_cell.angle_alpha   90.00
_cell.angle_beta   90.00
_cell.angle_gamma   90.00
#
_symmetry.space_group_name_H-M   'P 1'
#
loop_
_entity.id
_entity.type
_entity.pdbx_description
1 polymer ?
#
loop_
_entity_poly.entity_id
_entity_poly.type
_entity_poly.pdbx_seq_one_letter_code
_entity_poly.pdbx_strand_id
1 'polypeptide(L)'
;MFKTDKDTRDQFPVMHPDSIDYVDGEYKVDIKSDADANGINVHHSLIGDNLVSQYILEEKAIFATEVVSPSSTYREIIQHEWADNKPSLEAKQSVTIDKEKVVSPYYYRPLVIVKNAIEKEKIILQAKHGIQKFFYDNEMSILPGTILAKDKFWNSEDYLFQLLKIDADENLTKGSFEVDDITNEGFYFKVRFATDLYELITRAQGDQCNFRDAILTFALSEGLNIIYREYRGDRGDEVREDENPEGERWRMYPALCRLYEEIDGRNLPCWDSKDFKPERIATALKPIIGVMRNDEND
;
A
#
# COMPACT_ATOMS: atom_id res chain seq x y z
N MET A 1 32.36 -23.52 10.28
CA MET A 1 32.93 -23.01 9.02
C MET A 1 31.75 -22.67 8.12
N PHE A 2 31.26 -21.44 8.22
CA PHE A 2 30.10 -21.01 7.43
C PHE A 2 30.59 -20.70 6.02
N LYS A 3 30.11 -21.47 5.04
CA LYS A 3 30.18 -21.07 3.63
C LYS A 3 29.23 -19.89 3.47
N THR A 4 29.76 -18.68 3.52
CA THR A 4 29.05 -17.52 2.97
C THR A 4 29.11 -17.64 1.46
N ASP A 5 27.93 -17.82 0.86
CA ASP A 5 27.77 -17.85 -0.57
C ASP A 5 28.36 -16.59 -1.20
N LYS A 6 29.06 -16.83 -2.32
CA LYS A 6 29.52 -15.80 -3.24
C LYS A 6 28.28 -15.13 -3.85
N ASP A 7 27.90 -13.96 -3.35
CA ASP A 7 27.31 -12.86 -4.15
C ASP A 7 27.04 -11.56 -3.36
N THR A 8 27.38 -11.49 -2.07
CA THR A 8 27.20 -10.25 -1.29
C THR A 8 28.26 -9.17 -1.54
N ARG A 9 29.30 -9.44 -2.34
CA ARG A 9 30.45 -8.52 -2.48
C ARG A 9 30.17 -7.28 -3.32
N ASP A 10 29.11 -7.29 -4.13
CA ASP A 10 28.76 -6.17 -5.02
C ASP A 10 27.53 -5.38 -4.56
N GLN A 11 26.99 -5.68 -3.38
CA GLN A 11 25.85 -4.95 -2.85
C GLN A 11 26.32 -3.83 -1.92
N PHE A 12 26.02 -2.60 -2.35
CA PHE A 12 26.20 -1.41 -1.53
C PHE A 12 25.34 -1.50 -0.26
N PRO A 13 25.89 -1.22 0.94
CA PRO A 13 25.10 -1.22 2.17
C PRO A 13 24.01 -0.17 2.04
N VAL A 14 22.76 -0.55 2.31
CA VAL A 14 21.62 0.39 2.22
C VAL A 14 21.17 0.76 3.62
N MET A 15 21.06 2.06 3.90
CA MET A 15 20.51 2.55 5.16
C MET A 15 19.00 2.32 5.20
N HIS A 16 18.52 1.54 6.16
CA HIS A 16 17.09 1.29 6.37
C HIS A 16 16.80 1.03 7.85
N PRO A 17 15.54 1.09 8.30
CA PRO A 17 15.18 0.76 9.68
C PRO A 17 15.71 -0.62 10.07
N ASP A 18 16.25 -0.73 11.28
CA ASP A 18 16.83 -1.95 11.85
C ASP A 18 18.09 -2.49 11.14
N SER A 19 18.65 -1.75 10.17
CA SER A 19 19.90 -2.13 9.52
C SER A 19 21.07 -1.98 10.48
N ILE A 20 21.77 -3.08 10.76
CA ILE A 20 23.00 -3.05 11.56
C ILE A 20 24.19 -2.54 10.78
N ASP A 21 24.08 -2.45 9.44
CA ASP A 21 25.16 -2.11 8.53
C ASP A 21 25.58 -0.64 8.66
N TYR A 22 24.69 0.22 9.16
CA TYR A 22 24.93 1.62 9.46
C TYR A 22 24.98 1.86 10.97
N VAL A 23 26.06 2.47 11.45
CA VAL A 23 26.33 2.70 12.90
C VAL A 23 26.12 4.16 13.32
N ASP A 24 26.33 5.10 12.41
CA ASP A 24 26.28 6.55 12.68
C ASP A 24 25.27 7.25 11.75
N GLY A 25 24.12 6.61 11.54
CA GLY A 25 23.09 7.14 10.64
C GLY A 25 21.72 6.52 10.82
N GLU A 26 20.68 7.34 10.70
CA GLU A 26 19.29 6.89 10.71
C GLU A 26 18.49 7.60 9.62
N TYR A 27 17.70 6.84 8.86
CA TYR A 27 16.75 7.38 7.89
C TYR A 27 15.33 7.25 8.45
N LYS A 28 14.71 8.41 8.72
CA LYS A 28 13.35 8.52 9.23
C LYS A 28 12.41 9.02 8.17
N VAL A 29 11.21 8.46 8.20
CA VAL A 29 10.14 8.79 7.27
C VAL A 29 8.84 8.92 8.07
N ASP A 30 8.13 10.03 7.88
CA ASP A 30 6.75 10.21 8.34
C ASP A 30 5.85 10.38 7.12
N ILE A 31 4.76 9.61 7.04
CA ILE A 31 3.86 9.57 5.89
C ILE A 31 2.46 9.95 6.35
N LYS A 32 1.83 10.87 5.61
CA LYS A 32 0.43 11.24 5.80
C LYS A 32 -0.30 11.09 4.47
N SER A 33 -1.38 10.34 4.47
CA SER A 33 -2.29 10.28 3.31
C SER A 33 -2.88 11.67 3.06
N ASP A 34 -2.98 12.07 1.80
CA ASP A 34 -3.65 13.32 1.44
C ASP A 34 -5.17 13.18 1.62
N ALA A 35 -5.86 14.30 1.89
CA ALA A 35 -7.30 14.31 2.17
C ALA A 35 -8.12 13.77 0.99
N ASP A 36 -7.63 13.94 -0.23
CA ASP A 36 -8.31 13.55 -1.47
C ASP A 36 -7.98 12.12 -1.95
N ALA A 37 -7.29 11.31 -1.13
CA ALA A 37 -6.94 9.90 -1.39
C ALA A 37 -6.17 9.62 -2.71
N ASN A 38 -5.65 10.65 -3.39
CA ASN A 38 -4.93 10.53 -4.66
C ASN A 38 -3.40 10.64 -4.51
N GLY A 39 -2.90 10.70 -3.28
CA GLY A 39 -1.49 10.90 -3.01
C GLY A 39 -1.12 10.79 -1.54
N ILE A 40 0.17 10.92 -1.28
CA ILE A 40 0.75 10.98 0.06
C ILE A 40 1.67 12.18 0.20
N ASN A 41 1.78 12.68 1.43
CA ASN A 41 2.80 13.62 1.83
C ASN A 41 3.84 12.86 2.66
N VAL A 42 5.08 12.86 2.16
CA VAL A 42 6.22 12.19 2.78
C VAL A 42 7.15 13.23 3.38
N HIS A 43 7.49 13.06 4.66
CA HIS A 43 8.52 13.83 5.32
C HIS A 43 9.74 12.93 5.54
N HIS A 44 10.81 13.22 4.81
CA HIS A 44 12.09 12.54 4.91
C HIS A 44 12.99 13.27 5.89
N SER A 45 13.72 12.52 6.74
CA SER A 45 14.74 13.06 7.64
C SER A 45 15.92 12.09 7.73
N LEU A 46 17.14 12.61 7.54
CA LEU A 46 18.39 11.90 7.75
C LEU A 46 19.10 12.43 8.99
N ILE A 47 19.50 11.53 9.88
CA ILE A 47 20.24 11.84 11.11
C ILE A 47 21.65 11.24 10.98
N GLY A 48 22.65 11.97 11.45
CA GLY A 48 24.06 11.55 11.48
C GLY A 48 24.91 12.13 10.35
N ASP A 49 26.23 12.05 10.50
CA ASP A 49 27.24 12.48 9.51
C ASP A 49 27.85 11.26 8.82
N ASN A 50 27.02 10.59 8.04
CA ASN A 50 27.38 9.40 7.27
C ASN A 50 27.41 9.73 5.77
N LEU A 51 27.76 8.73 4.97
CA LEU A 51 27.87 8.86 3.53
C LEU A 51 26.58 9.36 2.86
N VAL A 52 25.41 8.92 3.32
CA VAL A 52 24.12 9.33 2.74
C VAL A 52 23.88 10.82 2.98
N SER A 53 24.10 11.29 4.21
CA SER A 53 23.99 12.71 4.57
C SER A 53 24.94 13.58 3.76
N GLN A 54 26.19 13.16 3.59
CA GLN A 54 27.19 13.86 2.79
C GLN A 54 26.77 13.93 1.32
N TYR A 55 26.28 12.84 0.74
CA TYR A 55 25.84 12.80 -0.66
C TYR A 55 24.64 13.72 -0.91
N ILE A 56 23.72 13.85 0.05
CA ILE A 56 22.61 14.81 -0.04
C ILE A 56 23.15 16.25 0.00
N LEU A 57 24.00 16.59 0.97
CA LEU A 57 24.56 17.93 1.15
C LEU A 57 25.48 18.36 0.00
N GLU A 58 26.11 17.40 -0.70
CA GLU A 58 26.90 17.61 -1.91
C GLU A 58 26.08 17.59 -3.21
N GLU A 59 24.74 17.50 -3.13
CA GLU A 59 23.81 17.41 -4.27
C GLU A 59 24.04 16.22 -5.20
N LYS A 60 24.72 15.17 -4.70
CA LYS A 60 24.93 13.90 -5.42
C LYS A 60 23.75 12.96 -5.27
N ALA A 61 23.04 13.03 -4.14
CA ALA A 61 21.85 12.25 -3.87
C ALA A 61 20.61 13.14 -3.67
N ILE A 62 19.43 12.52 -3.74
CA ILE A 62 18.15 13.20 -3.55
C ILE A 62 17.15 12.27 -2.89
N PHE A 63 16.27 12.85 -2.07
CA PHE A 63 15.08 12.15 -1.61
C PHE A 63 14.15 11.85 -2.78
N ALA A 64 13.53 10.69 -2.76
CA ALA A 64 12.56 10.28 -3.75
C ALA A 64 11.56 9.30 -3.13
N THR A 65 10.47 9.09 -3.84
CA THR A 65 9.47 8.08 -3.51
C THR A 65 9.25 7.22 -4.74
N GLU A 66 9.46 5.91 -4.59
CA GLU A 66 9.10 4.93 -5.60
C GLU A 66 7.62 4.55 -5.46
N VAL A 67 6.88 4.58 -6.56
CA VAL A 67 5.51 4.11 -6.67
C VAL A 67 5.49 2.84 -7.50
N VAL A 68 4.88 1.77 -6.98
CA VAL A 68 4.78 0.48 -7.67
C VAL A 68 3.34 0.00 -7.65
N SER A 69 2.79 -0.36 -8.82
CA SER A 69 1.59 -1.18 -8.92
C SER A 69 1.94 -2.51 -9.59
N PRO A 70 1.93 -3.62 -8.84
CA PRO A 70 2.12 -4.95 -9.43
C PRO A 70 1.06 -5.30 -10.48
N SER A 71 -0.16 -4.77 -10.32
CA SER A 71 -1.29 -5.08 -11.20
C SER A 71 -1.18 -4.45 -12.58
N SER A 72 -0.67 -3.22 -12.69
CA SER A 72 -0.49 -2.53 -13.99
C SER A 72 0.95 -2.55 -14.49
N THR A 73 1.84 -3.31 -13.85
CA THR A 73 3.31 -3.27 -14.09
C THR A 73 3.89 -1.85 -14.00
N TYR A 74 3.18 -0.94 -13.36
CA TYR A 74 3.58 0.45 -13.23
C TYR A 74 4.66 0.58 -12.16
N ARG A 75 5.72 1.30 -12.50
CA ARG A 75 6.81 1.63 -11.59
C ARG A 75 7.37 2.99 -11.96
N GLU A 76 7.38 3.90 -11.01
CA GLU A 76 7.92 5.24 -11.20
C GLU A 76 8.68 5.69 -9.96
N ILE A 77 9.74 6.47 -10.13
CA ILE A 77 10.47 7.09 -9.03
C ILE A 77 10.30 8.60 -9.15
N ILE A 78 9.55 9.16 -8.21
CA ILE A 78 9.26 10.58 -8.15
C ILE A 78 10.32 11.22 -7.26
N GLN A 79 11.16 12.07 -7.84
CA GLN A 79 12.24 12.75 -7.11
C GLN A 79 11.70 14.00 -6.40
N HIS A 80 12.27 14.34 -5.24
CA HIS A 80 11.96 15.59 -4.56
C HIS A 80 12.55 16.77 -5.33
N GLU A 81 11.81 17.87 -5.43
CA GLU A 81 12.30 19.13 -5.98
C GLU A 81 12.58 20.11 -4.84
N TRP A 82 13.82 20.58 -4.73
CA TRP A 82 14.22 21.53 -3.70
C TRP A 82 13.66 22.93 -4.02
N ALA A 83 12.81 23.47 -3.14
CA ALA A 83 12.17 24.78 -3.36
C ALA A 83 13.17 25.96 -3.49
N ASP A 84 14.32 25.89 -2.80
CA ASP A 84 15.31 26.98 -2.73
C ASP A 84 16.70 26.58 -3.29
N ASN A 85 16.79 25.50 -4.09
CA ASN A 85 18.05 24.94 -4.60
C ASN A 85 19.12 24.66 -3.52
N LYS A 86 18.72 24.49 -2.26
CA LYS A 86 19.65 24.17 -1.17
C LYS A 86 19.39 22.75 -0.69
N PRO A 87 20.39 21.84 -0.74
CA PRO A 87 20.24 20.52 -0.17
C PRO A 87 20.04 20.60 1.34
N SER A 88 19.15 19.76 1.85
CA SER A 88 18.79 19.65 3.26
C SER A 88 18.71 18.19 3.65
N LEU A 89 19.02 17.86 4.92
CA LEU A 89 18.80 16.52 5.47
C LEU A 89 17.34 16.26 5.82
N GLU A 90 16.47 17.25 5.66
CA GLU A 90 15.03 17.15 5.81
C GLU A 90 14.32 17.63 4.54
N ALA A 91 13.30 16.89 4.10
CA ALA A 91 12.53 17.22 2.91
C ALA A 91 11.06 16.82 3.06
N LYS A 92 10.15 17.69 2.61
CA LYS A 92 8.72 17.38 2.48
C LYS A 92 8.40 17.18 1.00
N GLN A 93 7.93 16.00 0.64
CA GLN A 93 7.58 15.62 -0.71
C GLN A 93 6.08 15.33 -0.78
N SER A 94 5.39 15.95 -1.74
CA SER A 94 4.02 15.57 -2.10
C SER A 94 4.11 14.63 -3.31
N VAL A 95 3.46 13.47 -3.21
CA VAL A 95 3.48 12.42 -4.22
C VAL A 95 2.04 12.14 -4.63
N THR A 96 1.68 12.57 -5.83
CA THR A 96 0.34 12.36 -6.41
C THR A 96 0.45 11.34 -7.53
N ILE A 97 -0.53 10.44 -7.62
CA ILE A 97 -0.58 9.44 -8.69
C ILE A 97 -1.73 9.71 -9.66
N ASP A 98 -1.53 9.32 -10.90
CA ASP A 98 -2.57 9.28 -11.91
C ASP A 98 -3.34 7.97 -11.80
N LYS A 99 -4.56 8.03 -11.25
CA LYS A 99 -5.42 6.85 -11.03
C LYS A 99 -5.82 6.13 -12.32
N GLU A 100 -5.69 6.75 -13.49
CA GLU A 100 -5.94 6.07 -14.76
C GLU A 100 -4.78 5.12 -15.15
N LYS A 101 -3.58 5.35 -14.62
CA LYS A 101 -2.35 4.58 -14.94
C LYS A 101 -1.93 3.63 -13.83
N VAL A 102 -2.20 4.00 -12.59
CA VAL A 102 -1.80 3.26 -11.40
C VAL A 102 -2.99 2.47 -10.89
N VAL A 103 -2.99 1.16 -11.16
CA VAL A 103 -4.08 0.26 -10.77
C VAL A 103 -3.81 -0.29 -9.37
N SER A 104 -4.86 -0.50 -8.58
CA SER A 104 -4.76 -1.18 -7.29
C SER A 104 -4.15 -2.58 -7.35
N PRO A 105 -3.44 -3.05 -6.30
CA PRO A 105 -2.87 -2.25 -5.21
C PRO A 105 -1.63 -1.51 -5.72
N TYR A 106 -1.37 -0.34 -5.13
CA TYR A 106 -0.11 0.35 -5.34
C TYR A 106 0.57 0.66 -4.01
N TYR A 107 1.89 0.77 -4.06
CA TYR A 107 2.74 0.91 -2.89
C TYR A 107 3.69 2.08 -3.12
N TYR A 108 3.90 2.86 -2.06
CA TYR A 108 4.92 3.88 -1.98
C TYR A 108 6.13 3.35 -1.22
N ARG A 109 7.33 3.65 -1.70
CA ARG A 109 8.56 3.40 -0.96
C ARG A 109 9.43 4.66 -0.95
N PRO A 110 9.43 5.41 0.16
CA PRO A 110 10.36 6.51 0.38
C PRO A 110 11.80 6.00 0.40
N LEU A 111 12.69 6.73 -0.26
CA LEU A 111 14.08 6.34 -0.45
C LEU A 111 14.99 7.52 -0.77
N VAL A 112 16.30 7.27 -0.76
CA VAL A 112 17.34 8.21 -1.20
C VAL A 112 18.08 7.56 -2.36
N ILE A 113 18.12 8.24 -3.50
CA ILE A 113 18.87 7.79 -4.68
C ILE A 113 20.01 8.74 -5.01
N VAL A 114 21.03 8.21 -5.64
CA VAL A 114 22.05 9.01 -6.32
C VAL A 114 21.45 9.63 -7.57
N LYS A 115 21.48 10.96 -7.66
CA LYS A 115 21.01 11.75 -8.81
C LYS A 115 22.14 11.95 -9.82
N ASN A 116 23.27 12.48 -9.34
CA ASN A 116 24.44 12.82 -10.13
C ASN A 116 25.64 12.07 -9.57
N ALA A 117 26.05 10.98 -10.23
CA ALA A 117 27.38 10.42 -10.01
C ALA A 117 28.26 10.74 -11.21
N ILE A 118 29.54 11.02 -10.96
CA ILE A 118 30.54 11.04 -12.03
C ILE A 118 30.54 9.62 -12.62
N GLU A 119 30.47 9.48 -13.94
CA GLU A 119 30.50 8.15 -14.58
C GLU A 119 31.73 7.38 -14.06
N LYS A 120 31.47 6.29 -13.31
CA LYS A 120 32.44 5.43 -12.60
C LYS A 120 32.97 5.96 -11.25
N GLU A 121 32.21 6.74 -10.51
CA GLU A 121 32.52 7.02 -9.12
C GLU A 121 32.65 5.71 -8.33
N LYS A 122 33.81 5.53 -7.71
CA LYS A 122 34.12 4.40 -6.85
C LYS A 122 34.51 4.96 -5.49
N ILE A 123 33.93 4.39 -4.44
CA ILE A 123 34.30 4.73 -3.08
C ILE A 123 34.95 3.55 -2.40
N ILE A 124 35.98 3.82 -1.60
CA ILE A 124 36.55 2.86 -0.66
C ILE A 124 35.87 3.09 0.67
N LEU A 125 35.14 2.08 1.12
CA LEU A 125 34.32 2.14 2.32
C LEU A 125 35.16 2.28 3.59
N GLN A 126 34.78 3.20 4.48
CA GLN A 126 35.54 3.56 5.68
C GLN A 126 34.62 3.91 6.85
N ALA A 127 35.16 3.98 8.06
CA ALA A 127 34.42 4.33 9.27
C ALA A 127 33.62 5.64 9.13
N LYS A 128 34.20 6.66 8.49
CA LYS A 128 33.56 7.97 8.25
C LYS A 128 32.29 7.90 7.39
N HIS A 129 32.04 6.79 6.72
CA HIS A 129 30.80 6.58 5.95
C HIS A 129 29.64 6.13 6.84
N GLY A 130 29.88 5.95 8.15
CA GLY A 130 28.88 5.53 9.12
C GLY A 130 28.47 4.08 8.97
N ILE A 131 29.35 3.21 8.45
CA ILE A 131 29.09 1.80 8.16
C ILE A 131 29.85 0.86 9.12
N GLN A 132 29.45 -0.41 9.19
CA GLN A 132 30.13 -1.44 9.98
C GLN A 132 31.55 -1.77 9.49
N LYS A 133 32.41 -2.18 10.44
CA LYS A 133 33.82 -2.54 10.18
C LYS A 133 34.01 -3.62 9.13
N PHE A 134 33.04 -4.53 8.95
CA PHE A 134 33.17 -5.61 7.98
C PHE A 134 33.20 -5.09 6.54
N PHE A 135 32.63 -3.91 6.30
CA PHE A 135 32.59 -3.28 4.99
C PHE A 135 33.84 -2.46 4.67
N TYR A 136 34.74 -2.23 5.63
CA TYR A 136 35.89 -1.35 5.41
C TYR A 136 36.81 -1.90 4.31
N ASP A 137 37.43 -0.97 3.59
CA ASP A 137 38.37 -1.21 2.49
C ASP A 137 37.76 -1.92 1.26
N ASN A 138 36.45 -2.21 1.27
CA ASN A 138 35.76 -2.66 0.07
C ASN A 138 35.55 -1.48 -0.88
N GLU A 139 35.91 -1.68 -2.14
CA GLU A 139 35.63 -0.73 -3.22
C GLU A 139 34.22 -0.97 -3.76
N MET A 140 33.41 0.08 -3.84
CA MET A 140 32.05 0.01 -4.37
C MET A 140 31.83 1.05 -5.45
N SER A 141 31.17 0.63 -6.52
CA SER A 141 30.75 1.54 -7.59
C SER A 141 29.43 2.19 -7.22
N ILE A 142 29.37 3.52 -7.30
CA ILE A 142 28.15 4.29 -7.08
C ILE A 142 27.74 4.88 -8.43
N LEU A 143 26.57 4.46 -8.91
CA LEU A 143 26.00 4.90 -10.19
C LEU A 143 24.75 5.75 -9.97
N PRO A 144 24.35 6.61 -10.93
CA PRO A 144 23.05 7.25 -10.88
C PRO A 144 21.93 6.21 -10.73
N GLY A 145 20.98 6.48 -9.84
CA GLY A 145 19.90 5.55 -9.46
C GLY A 145 20.27 4.55 -8.36
N THR A 146 21.51 4.50 -7.88
CA THR A 146 21.89 3.67 -6.71
C THR A 146 21.07 4.12 -5.50
N ILE A 147 20.42 3.17 -4.83
CA ILE A 147 19.64 3.41 -3.62
C ILE A 147 20.60 3.41 -2.42
N LEU A 148 20.69 4.55 -1.73
CA LEU A 148 21.56 4.74 -0.56
C LEU A 148 20.79 4.52 0.75
N ALA A 149 19.52 4.89 0.78
CA ALA A 149 18.63 4.66 1.90
C ALA A 149 17.23 4.29 1.41
N LYS A 150 16.48 3.50 2.17
CA LYS A 150 15.09 3.16 1.89
C LYS A 150 14.31 2.89 3.17
N ASP A 151 13.02 3.14 3.10
CA ASP A 151 12.07 2.67 4.10
C ASP A 151 11.28 1.46 3.57
N LYS A 152 10.35 0.94 4.39
CA LYS A 152 9.42 -0.12 4.03
C LYS A 152 8.43 0.36 2.96
N PHE A 153 7.82 -0.59 2.27
CA PHE A 153 6.69 -0.29 1.40
C PHE A 153 5.50 0.13 2.27
N TRP A 154 4.83 1.18 1.81
CA TRP A 154 3.66 1.75 2.43
C TRP A 154 2.49 1.67 1.45
N ASN A 155 1.34 1.18 1.90
CA ASN A 155 0.11 1.25 1.14
C ASN A 155 -0.81 2.24 1.85
N SER A 156 -1.13 3.35 1.18
CA SER A 156 -2.00 4.38 1.74
C SER A 156 -3.49 4.01 1.69
N GLU A 157 -3.84 2.98 0.94
CA GLU A 157 -5.22 2.58 0.71
C GLU A 157 -5.48 1.19 1.29
N ASP A 158 -6.49 1.11 2.15
CA ASP A 158 -7.04 -0.16 2.56
C ASP A 158 -7.68 -0.81 1.33
N TYR A 159 -7.02 -1.85 0.81
CA TYR A 159 -7.29 -2.51 -0.47
C TYR A 159 -8.77 -2.86 -0.68
N LEU A 160 -9.47 -3.13 0.42
CA LEU A 160 -10.89 -3.46 0.45
C LEU A 160 -11.79 -2.33 -0.07
N PHE A 161 -11.42 -1.06 0.13
CA PHE A 161 -12.18 0.09 -0.40
C PHE A 161 -11.93 0.35 -1.87
N GLN A 162 -10.84 -0.20 -2.43
CA GLN A 162 -10.57 -0.07 -3.86
C GLN A 162 -11.44 -0.99 -4.70
N LEU A 163 -12.03 -2.02 -4.08
CA LEU A 163 -13.12 -2.77 -4.69
C LEU A 163 -14.39 -1.94 -4.81
N LEU A 164 -14.57 -0.86 -4.03
CA LEU A 164 -15.77 -0.02 -4.05
C LEU A 164 -15.57 1.20 -4.96
N LYS A 165 -16.30 1.27 -6.08
CA LYS A 165 -16.45 2.47 -6.92
C LYS A 165 -17.65 3.27 -6.44
N ILE A 166 -17.39 4.41 -5.82
CA ILE A 166 -18.39 5.19 -5.12
C ILE A 166 -18.94 6.30 -6.03
N ASP A 167 -20.25 6.31 -6.24
CA ASP A 167 -20.97 7.32 -7.05
C ASP A 167 -22.13 7.93 -6.24
N ALA A 168 -22.52 9.17 -6.59
CA ALA A 168 -23.76 9.77 -6.12
C ALA A 168 -24.93 9.39 -7.04
N ASP A 169 -26.09 9.09 -6.48
CA ASP A 169 -27.34 8.85 -7.21
C ASP A 169 -28.48 9.65 -6.57
N GLU A 170 -28.95 10.68 -7.28
CA GLU A 170 -30.01 11.58 -6.82
C GLU A 170 -31.39 10.89 -6.72
N ASN A 171 -31.55 9.72 -7.34
CA ASN A 171 -32.82 8.98 -7.32
C ASN A 171 -32.96 8.07 -6.10
N LEU A 172 -31.87 7.84 -5.36
CA LEU A 172 -31.91 7.01 -4.16
C LEU A 172 -32.60 7.74 -3.01
N THR A 173 -33.26 6.94 -2.17
CA THR A 173 -33.89 7.47 -0.96
C THR A 173 -32.82 8.00 -0.01
N LYS A 174 -33.07 9.15 0.61
CA LYS A 174 -32.15 9.75 1.59
C LYS A 174 -31.67 8.71 2.61
N GLY A 175 -30.36 8.67 2.88
CA GLY A 175 -29.79 7.72 3.84
C GLY A 175 -29.66 6.27 3.32
N SER A 176 -29.84 6.02 2.03
CA SER A 176 -29.71 4.69 1.42
C SER A 176 -28.54 4.61 0.43
N PHE A 177 -28.14 3.38 0.14
CA PHE A 177 -27.15 3.06 -0.87
C PHE A 177 -27.53 1.75 -1.58
N GLU A 178 -27.02 1.57 -2.80
CA GLU A 178 -27.12 0.33 -3.57
C GLU A 178 -25.72 -0.14 -3.95
N VAL A 179 -25.53 -1.46 -4.03
CA VAL A 179 -24.28 -2.09 -4.45
C VAL A 179 -24.54 -2.98 -5.65
N ASP A 180 -23.84 -2.72 -6.75
CA ASP A 180 -23.87 -3.50 -7.98
C ASP A 180 -22.47 -4.04 -8.28
N ASP A 181 -22.34 -5.18 -8.93
CA ASP A 181 -21.06 -5.68 -9.42
C ASP A 181 -20.73 -5.16 -10.83
N ILE A 182 -19.44 -5.02 -11.11
CA ILE A 182 -18.88 -4.62 -12.40
C ILE A 182 -17.78 -5.64 -12.77
N THR A 183 -18.20 -6.74 -13.38
CA THR A 183 -17.31 -7.86 -13.75
C THR A 183 -16.42 -7.56 -14.96
N ASN A 184 -16.90 -6.76 -15.91
CA ASN A 184 -16.18 -6.42 -17.15
C ASN A 184 -14.94 -5.53 -16.95
N GLU A 185 -14.77 -4.95 -15.76
CA GLU A 185 -13.64 -4.07 -15.44
C GLU A 185 -12.60 -4.73 -14.51
N GLY A 186 -12.68 -6.05 -14.28
CA GLY A 186 -11.75 -6.75 -13.37
C GLY A 186 -12.32 -7.02 -11.98
N PHE A 187 -13.65 -6.93 -11.84
CA PHE A 187 -14.46 -7.16 -10.65
C PHE A 187 -14.34 -6.05 -9.58
N TYR A 188 -15.23 -5.07 -9.70
CA TYR A 188 -15.46 -4.02 -8.71
C TYR A 188 -16.92 -4.03 -8.25
N PHE A 189 -17.19 -3.41 -7.12
CA PHE A 189 -18.52 -3.08 -6.63
C PHE A 189 -18.80 -1.61 -6.86
N LYS A 190 -19.79 -1.30 -7.69
CA LYS A 190 -20.35 0.05 -7.77
C LYS A 190 -21.23 0.29 -6.55
N VAL A 191 -20.86 1.24 -5.72
CA VAL A 191 -21.67 1.67 -4.57
C VAL A 191 -22.27 3.03 -4.89
N ARG A 192 -23.57 3.05 -5.15
CA ARG A 192 -24.33 4.28 -5.40
C ARG A 192 -24.93 4.76 -4.09
N PHE A 193 -24.57 5.95 -3.65
CA PHE A 193 -25.12 6.56 -2.44
C PHE A 193 -26.12 7.65 -2.77
N ALA A 194 -27.19 7.76 -1.97
CA ALA A 194 -27.99 8.98 -1.94
C ALA A 194 -27.09 10.19 -1.64
N THR A 195 -27.41 11.36 -2.21
CA THR A 195 -26.56 12.55 -2.19
C THR A 195 -26.07 12.94 -0.79
N ASP A 196 -26.92 12.78 0.24
CA ASP A 196 -26.58 13.10 1.63
C ASP A 196 -25.52 12.15 2.21
N LEU A 197 -25.62 10.86 1.92
CA LEU A 197 -24.60 9.89 2.30
C LEU A 197 -23.32 10.10 1.47
N TYR A 198 -23.43 10.39 0.17
CA TYR A 198 -22.27 10.63 -0.66
C TYR A 198 -21.41 11.80 -0.14
N GLU A 199 -22.06 12.91 0.27
CA GLU A 199 -21.37 14.02 0.91
C GLU A 199 -20.70 13.61 2.23
N LEU A 200 -21.37 12.80 3.05
CA LEU A 200 -20.80 12.27 4.29
C LEU A 200 -19.57 11.39 4.01
N ILE A 201 -19.65 10.49 3.03
CA ILE A 201 -18.56 9.58 2.67
C ILE A 201 -17.34 10.33 2.15
N THR A 202 -17.55 11.36 1.31
CA THR A 202 -16.47 12.09 0.64
C THR A 202 -15.87 13.20 1.49
N ARG A 203 -16.61 13.76 2.45
CA ARG A 203 -16.18 14.92 3.24
C ARG A 203 -16.16 14.68 4.75
N ALA A 204 -16.27 13.44 5.21
CA ALA A 204 -16.23 13.12 6.64
C ALA A 204 -15.00 13.70 7.33
N GLN A 205 -15.21 14.40 8.44
CA GLN A 205 -14.16 14.89 9.33
C GLN A 205 -14.47 14.55 10.79
N GLY A 206 -13.42 14.37 11.60
CA GLY A 206 -13.56 14.06 13.02
C GLY A 206 -14.39 12.81 13.28
N ASP A 207 -15.39 12.91 14.16
CA ASP A 207 -16.25 11.78 14.54
C ASP A 207 -17.08 11.20 13.38
N GLN A 208 -17.25 11.96 12.29
CA GLN A 208 -17.92 11.47 11.07
C GLN A 208 -17.12 10.37 10.36
N CYS A 209 -15.81 10.25 10.62
CA CYS A 209 -14.99 9.17 10.08
C CYS A 209 -15.50 7.79 10.55
N ASN A 210 -15.94 7.67 11.81
CA ASN A 210 -16.49 6.41 12.34
C ASN A 210 -17.82 6.04 11.64
N PHE A 211 -18.67 7.04 11.36
CA PHE A 211 -19.92 6.83 10.61
C PHE A 211 -19.65 6.43 9.15
N ARG A 212 -18.70 7.11 8.50
CA ARG A 212 -18.24 6.74 7.15
C ARG A 212 -17.76 5.28 7.15
N ASP A 213 -16.93 4.91 8.12
CA ASP A 213 -16.37 3.57 8.19
C ASP A 213 -17.43 2.50 8.42
N ALA A 214 -18.44 2.77 9.25
CA ALA A 214 -19.59 1.89 9.42
C ALA A 214 -20.34 1.68 8.09
N ILE A 215 -20.69 2.77 7.40
CA ILE A 215 -21.42 2.72 6.12
C ILE A 215 -20.62 1.94 5.06
N LEU A 216 -19.33 2.21 4.95
CA LEU A 216 -18.46 1.50 3.99
C LEU A 216 -18.30 0.01 4.35
N THR A 217 -18.35 -0.34 5.64
CA THR A 217 -18.37 -1.74 6.09
C THR A 217 -19.65 -2.46 5.65
N PHE A 218 -20.80 -1.79 5.75
CA PHE A 218 -22.06 -2.32 5.22
C PHE A 218 -22.02 -2.48 3.70
N ALA A 219 -21.48 -1.50 2.96
CA ALA A 219 -21.30 -1.60 1.52
C ALA A 219 -20.40 -2.79 1.12
N LEU A 220 -19.31 -3.00 1.86
CA LEU A 220 -18.44 -4.17 1.67
C LEU A 220 -19.17 -5.48 1.96
N SER A 221 -19.97 -5.54 3.02
CA SER A 221 -20.81 -6.71 3.34
C SER A 221 -21.76 -7.06 2.19
N GLU A 222 -22.41 -6.07 1.59
CA GLU A 222 -23.29 -6.28 0.42
C GLU A 222 -22.49 -6.73 -0.81
N GLY A 223 -21.30 -6.19 -1.04
CA GLY A 223 -20.41 -6.70 -2.08
C GLY A 223 -20.02 -8.17 -1.88
N LEU A 224 -19.66 -8.55 -0.64
CA LEU A 224 -19.36 -9.93 -0.29
C LEU A 224 -20.59 -10.86 -0.44
N ASN A 225 -21.80 -10.36 -0.15
CA ASN A 225 -23.06 -11.07 -0.43
C ASN A 225 -23.23 -11.36 -1.93
N ILE A 226 -22.89 -10.39 -2.79
CA ILE A 226 -22.96 -10.57 -4.25
C ILE A 226 -21.97 -11.66 -4.68
N ILE A 227 -20.71 -11.60 -4.23
CA ILE A 227 -19.71 -12.65 -4.54
C ILE A 227 -20.22 -14.01 -4.10
N TYR A 228 -20.71 -14.12 -2.86
CA TYR A 228 -21.20 -15.38 -2.33
C TYR A 228 -22.37 -15.92 -3.14
N ARG A 229 -23.31 -15.06 -3.55
CA ARG A 229 -24.45 -15.50 -4.37
C ARG A 229 -24.01 -16.00 -5.75
N GLU A 230 -23.00 -15.38 -6.35
CA GLU A 230 -22.63 -15.62 -7.74
C GLU A 230 -21.55 -16.68 -7.90
N TYR A 231 -20.64 -16.80 -6.94
CA TYR A 231 -19.46 -17.66 -7.03
C TYR A 231 -19.42 -18.77 -5.99
N ARG A 232 -20.38 -18.83 -5.06
CA ARG A 232 -20.53 -20.03 -4.25
C ARG A 232 -21.05 -21.15 -5.15
N GLY A 233 -20.23 -22.19 -5.30
CA GLY A 233 -20.71 -23.45 -5.84
C GLY A 233 -21.90 -23.95 -5.02
N ASP A 234 -23.03 -24.14 -5.68
CA ASP A 234 -24.26 -24.79 -5.25
C ASP A 234 -25.36 -23.96 -4.54
N ARG A 235 -26.45 -23.79 -5.31
CA ARG A 235 -27.80 -24.19 -4.85
C ARG A 235 -27.69 -25.56 -4.21
N GLY A 236 -28.13 -25.67 -2.96
CA GLY A 236 -28.09 -26.91 -2.20
C GLY A 236 -28.62 -28.12 -2.96
N ASP A 237 -27.89 -29.21 -2.78
CA ASP A 237 -28.17 -30.60 -3.11
C ASP A 237 -27.84 -31.07 -4.55
N GLU A 238 -26.82 -31.92 -4.63
CA GLU A 238 -26.48 -32.87 -5.69
C GLU A 238 -25.91 -32.36 -7.03
N VAL A 239 -24.88 -31.50 -7.03
CA VAL A 239 -24.02 -31.35 -8.22
C VAL A 239 -22.69 -32.05 -8.00
N ARG A 240 -22.35 -32.98 -8.89
CA ARG A 240 -21.05 -33.68 -8.90
C ARG A 240 -19.93 -32.66 -9.13
N GLU A 241 -18.78 -32.83 -8.46
CA GLU A 241 -17.57 -31.98 -8.61
C GLU A 241 -17.15 -31.75 -10.08
N ASP A 242 -17.59 -32.63 -10.98
CA ASP A 242 -17.29 -32.61 -12.41
C ASP A 242 -18.14 -31.61 -13.22
N GLU A 243 -19.20 -31.01 -12.64
CA GLU A 243 -20.22 -30.23 -13.36
C GLU A 243 -20.27 -28.73 -13.03
N ASN A 244 -19.38 -28.21 -12.17
CA ASN A 244 -19.38 -26.77 -11.82
C ASN A 244 -18.11 -26.01 -12.26
N PRO A 245 -17.91 -25.76 -13.57
CA PRO A 245 -16.83 -24.92 -14.07
C PRO A 245 -17.01 -23.42 -13.75
N GLU A 246 -18.13 -23.00 -13.13
CA GLU A 246 -18.43 -21.60 -12.85
C GLU A 246 -18.05 -21.17 -11.41
N GLY A 247 -18.03 -22.09 -10.44
CA GLY A 247 -17.67 -21.81 -9.05
C GLY A 247 -16.24 -21.30 -8.82
N GLU A 248 -15.34 -21.54 -9.78
CA GLU A 248 -13.98 -20.98 -9.76
C GLU A 248 -13.80 -19.76 -10.67
N ARG A 249 -14.85 -19.26 -11.34
CA ARG A 249 -14.74 -18.09 -12.23
C ARG A 249 -14.21 -16.86 -11.51
N TRP A 250 -14.46 -16.73 -10.20
CA TRP A 250 -13.89 -15.62 -9.44
C TRP A 250 -12.36 -15.54 -9.55
N ARG A 251 -11.67 -16.68 -9.76
CA ARG A 251 -10.21 -16.75 -9.93
C ARG A 251 -9.72 -16.07 -11.20
N MET A 252 -10.61 -15.81 -12.16
CA MET A 252 -10.26 -15.04 -13.36
C MET A 252 -10.16 -13.53 -13.09
N TYR A 253 -10.66 -13.08 -11.94
CA TYR A 253 -10.60 -11.69 -11.52
C TYR A 253 -9.50 -11.51 -10.47
N PRO A 254 -8.37 -10.86 -10.81
CA PRO A 254 -7.27 -10.66 -9.86
C PRO A 254 -7.70 -9.96 -8.57
N ALA A 255 -8.70 -9.08 -8.65
CA ALA A 255 -9.26 -8.38 -7.50
C ALA A 255 -9.91 -9.35 -6.48
N LEU A 256 -10.65 -10.34 -6.98
CA LEU A 256 -11.23 -11.39 -6.13
C LEU A 256 -10.18 -12.37 -5.61
N CYS A 257 -9.17 -12.73 -6.42
CA CYS A 257 -8.04 -13.54 -5.95
C CYS A 257 -7.37 -12.94 -4.72
N ARG A 258 -7.07 -11.64 -4.77
CA ARG A 258 -6.45 -10.93 -3.67
C ARG A 258 -7.36 -10.78 -2.46
N LEU A 259 -8.65 -10.48 -2.66
CA LEU A 259 -9.61 -10.45 -1.56
C LEU A 259 -9.72 -11.80 -0.87
N TYR A 260 -9.71 -12.90 -1.63
CA TYR A 260 -9.70 -14.25 -1.10
C TYR A 260 -8.44 -14.51 -0.25
N GLU A 261 -7.25 -14.21 -0.78
CA GLU A 261 -5.98 -14.34 -0.07
C GLU A 261 -5.95 -13.53 1.24
N GLU A 262 -6.53 -12.32 1.24
CA GLU A 262 -6.61 -11.46 2.42
C GLU A 262 -7.55 -12.03 3.50
N ILE A 263 -8.72 -12.55 3.10
CA ILE A 263 -9.67 -13.20 4.02
C ILE A 263 -9.04 -14.48 4.60
N ASP A 264 -8.45 -15.32 3.75
CA ASP A 264 -7.80 -16.57 4.15
C ASP A 264 -6.57 -16.33 5.04
N GLY A 265 -5.74 -15.33 4.70
CA GLY A 265 -4.58 -14.92 5.50
C GLY A 265 -4.95 -14.44 6.91
N ARG A 266 -6.19 -13.98 7.12
CA ARG A 266 -6.75 -13.64 8.44
C ARG A 266 -7.43 -14.83 9.14
N ASN A 267 -7.33 -16.02 8.58
CA ASN A 267 -8.02 -17.25 9.02
C ASN A 267 -9.55 -17.08 9.10
N LEU A 268 -10.12 -16.31 8.17
CA LEU A 268 -11.55 -16.14 8.06
C LEU A 268 -12.13 -17.07 6.99
N PRO A 269 -13.37 -17.57 7.14
CA PRO A 269 -14.02 -18.33 6.08
C PRO A 269 -14.13 -17.50 4.80
N CYS A 270 -13.76 -18.06 3.64
CA CYS A 270 -13.96 -17.47 2.32
C CYS A 270 -15.32 -17.87 1.72
N TRP A 271 -15.73 -17.26 0.59
CA TRP A 271 -17.06 -17.46 -0.01
C TRP A 271 -17.33 -18.85 -0.59
N ASP A 272 -16.28 -19.67 -0.75
CA ASP A 272 -16.37 -21.08 -1.08
C ASP A 272 -16.66 -21.96 0.16
N SER A 273 -16.60 -21.40 1.37
CA SER A 273 -16.94 -22.08 2.61
C SER A 273 -18.44 -22.00 2.94
N LYS A 274 -18.95 -23.05 3.60
CA LYS A 274 -20.31 -23.05 4.18
C LYS A 274 -20.46 -22.10 5.37
N ASP A 275 -19.34 -21.73 6.00
CA ASP A 275 -19.30 -20.84 7.15
C ASP A 275 -19.09 -19.37 6.76
N PHE A 276 -19.13 -19.06 5.46
CA PHE A 276 -19.04 -17.68 4.98
C PHE A 276 -20.22 -16.85 5.47
N LYS A 277 -19.90 -15.78 6.21
CA LYS A 277 -20.87 -14.82 6.75
C LYS A 277 -20.44 -13.41 6.36
N PRO A 278 -20.89 -12.89 5.21
CA PRO A 278 -20.46 -11.62 4.62
C PRO A 278 -20.33 -10.47 5.62
N GLU A 279 -21.31 -10.32 6.52
CA GLU A 279 -21.35 -9.29 7.54
C GLU A 279 -20.24 -9.43 8.59
N ARG A 280 -19.93 -10.67 9.00
CA ARG A 280 -18.86 -10.94 9.97
C ARG A 280 -17.49 -10.76 9.34
N ILE A 281 -17.35 -11.17 8.08
CA ILE A 281 -16.12 -10.99 7.31
C ILE A 281 -15.88 -9.50 7.10
N ALA A 282 -16.87 -8.75 6.62
CA ALA A 282 -16.76 -7.29 6.44
C ALA A 282 -16.38 -6.58 7.74
N THR A 283 -16.98 -6.95 8.88
CA THR A 283 -16.64 -6.38 10.19
C THR A 283 -15.25 -6.77 10.67
N ALA A 284 -14.78 -7.99 10.40
CA ALA A 284 -13.42 -8.43 10.74
C ALA A 284 -12.36 -7.76 9.84
N LEU A 285 -12.73 -7.52 8.59
CA LEU A 285 -11.92 -6.81 7.63
C LEU A 285 -11.83 -5.31 7.97
N LYS A 286 -12.95 -4.71 8.37
CA LYS A 286 -13.06 -3.33 8.87
C LYS A 286 -13.91 -3.25 10.15
N PRO A 287 -13.24 -3.20 11.31
CA PRO A 287 -13.94 -3.08 12.58
C PRO A 287 -14.72 -1.77 12.69
N ILE A 288 -16.00 -1.86 13.02
CA ILE A 288 -16.82 -0.67 13.32
C ILE A 288 -16.47 -0.19 14.73
N ILE A 289 -15.80 0.96 14.82
CA ILE A 289 -15.44 1.57 16.11
C ILE A 289 -16.65 2.34 16.64
N GLY A 290 -17.19 1.91 17.79
CA GLY A 290 -18.24 2.66 18.51
C GLY A 290 -19.65 2.05 18.52
N VAL A 291 -19.86 0.88 17.91
CA VAL A 291 -21.09 0.09 18.16
C VAL A 291 -20.85 -0.75 19.41
N MET A 292 -21.62 -0.47 20.47
CA MET A 292 -21.46 -1.05 21.80
C MET A 292 -21.23 -2.57 21.79
N ARG A 293 -20.13 -3.01 22.42
CA ARG A 293 -20.09 -4.34 23.05
C ARG A 293 -21.14 -4.33 24.17
N ASN A 294 -22.33 -4.83 23.87
CA ASN A 294 -23.30 -5.23 24.89
C ASN A 294 -23.20 -6.74 25.16
N ASP A 295 -21.98 -7.26 25.24
CA ASP A 295 -21.73 -8.63 25.69
C ASP A 295 -21.19 -8.59 27.13
N GLU A 296 -22.03 -8.08 28.03
CA GLU A 296 -22.07 -8.51 29.43
C GLU A 296 -23.45 -9.12 29.66
N ASN A 297 -23.60 -10.39 29.29
CA ASN A 297 -24.48 -11.39 29.91
C ASN A 297 -24.35 -12.71 29.15
N ASP A 298 -23.40 -13.55 29.58
CA ASP A 298 -23.62 -14.95 29.96
C ASP A 298 -22.36 -15.53 30.62
#